data_AF-A0A2G9NL60-F1
#
_entry.id   AF-A0A2G9NL60-F1
#
_cell.length_a   1.000
_cell.length_b   1.000
_cell.length_c   1.000
_cell.angle_alpha   90.00
_cell.angle_beta   90.00
_cell.angle_gamma   90.00
#
_symmetry.space_group_name_H-M   'P 1'
#
loop_
_entity.id
_entity.type
_entity.pdbx_description
1 polymer ?
#
loop_
_entity_poly.entity_id
_entity_poly.type
_entity_poly.pdbx_seq_one_letter_code
_entity_poly.pdbx_strand_id
1 'polypeptide(L)'
;MDFLGWITQNKEILKILFGLIITLICIFIVLRTNRLFKISKHKGIRYFRNAFFFYGIAFFIKYIIESITFILESSSISLLIISALFEFFLIMGGFFLLYSLLWKKIETKNEKYTSSLMNPKISVFYMMAIIISVLDLINLSHFYMFLSQITVFAIASLISFVNYFNHPEKKFLKLYFAAMVLSFITWILNAFSAFYFGWDQGIMINIYVINTIIFLVFLYGVVKFTSLPKR
;
A
#
# COMPACT_ATOMS: atom_id res chain seq x y z
N MET A 1 -29.17 -18.97 -12.82
CA MET A 1 -27.71 -19.00 -12.63
C MET A 1 -27.43 -18.08 -11.46
N ASP A 2 -27.00 -18.62 -10.33
CA ASP A 2 -26.88 -17.84 -9.11
C ASP A 2 -25.71 -16.86 -9.22
N PHE A 3 -25.87 -15.67 -8.65
CA PHE A 3 -24.87 -14.60 -8.69
C PHE A 3 -23.48 -15.08 -8.21
N LEU A 4 -23.46 -15.95 -7.20
CA LEU A 4 -22.24 -16.57 -6.67
C LEU A 4 -21.53 -17.44 -7.73
N GLY A 5 -22.29 -18.21 -8.50
CA GLY A 5 -21.75 -19.05 -9.56
C GLY A 5 -21.12 -18.23 -10.69
N TRP A 6 -21.75 -17.12 -11.07
CA TRP A 6 -21.17 -16.19 -12.06
C TRP A 6 -19.87 -15.57 -11.57
N ILE A 7 -19.81 -15.17 -10.29
CA ILE A 7 -18.61 -14.66 -9.65
C ILE A 7 -17.47 -15.68 -9.70
N THR A 8 -17.73 -16.93 -9.31
CA THR A 8 -16.73 -18.00 -9.29
C THR A 8 -16.16 -18.26 -10.69
N GLN A 9 -17.01 -18.23 -11.72
CA GLN A 9 -16.58 -18.41 -13.10
C GLN A 9 -15.72 -17.26 -13.61
N ASN A 10 -15.98 -16.02 -13.18
CA ASN A 10 -15.32 -14.81 -13.66
C ASN A 10 -14.24 -14.28 -12.69
N LYS A 11 -13.80 -15.08 -11.72
CA LYS A 11 -12.91 -14.64 -10.63
C LYS A 11 -11.61 -13.97 -11.11
N GLU A 12 -10.99 -14.48 -12.17
CA GLU A 12 -9.72 -13.95 -12.68
C GLU A 12 -9.91 -12.59 -13.37
N ILE A 13 -11.00 -12.43 -14.12
CA ILE A 13 -11.37 -11.15 -14.74
C ILE A 13 -11.63 -10.11 -13.65
N LEU A 14 -12.33 -10.48 -12.58
CA LEU A 14 -12.58 -9.59 -11.44
C LEU A 14 -11.27 -9.17 -10.77
N LYS A 15 -10.35 -10.10 -10.51
CA LYS A 15 -9.02 -9.79 -9.95
C LYS A 15 -8.25 -8.78 -10.80
N ILE A 16 -8.19 -9.00 -12.12
CA ILE A 16 -7.54 -8.09 -13.07
C ILE A 16 -8.19 -6.71 -13.01
N LEU A 17 -9.52 -6.63 -13.03
CA LEU A 17 -10.26 -5.39 -13.01
C LEU A 17 -10.04 -4.60 -11.71
N PHE A 18 -10.14 -5.25 -10.54
CA PHE A 18 -9.86 -4.59 -9.25
C PHE A 18 -8.40 -4.16 -9.15
N GLY A 19 -7.47 -5.00 -9.59
CA GLY A 19 -6.05 -4.67 -9.62
C GLY A 19 -5.76 -3.45 -10.50
N LEU A 20 -6.32 -3.40 -11.70
CA LEU A 20 -6.20 -2.27 -12.61
C LEU A 20 -6.76 -0.98 -11.99
N ILE A 21 -7.94 -1.04 -11.36
CA ILE A 21 -8.52 0.10 -10.66
C ILE A 21 -7.58 0.62 -9.57
N ILE A 22 -7.07 -0.26 -8.70
CA ILE A 22 -6.16 0.13 -7.61
C ILE A 22 -4.86 0.70 -8.18
N THR A 23 -4.27 0.08 -9.19
CA THR A 23 -3.05 0.59 -9.86
C THR A 23 -3.28 1.97 -10.46
N LEU A 24 -4.42 2.22 -11.13
CA LEU A 24 -4.77 3.54 -11.66
C LEU A 24 -4.95 4.58 -10.55
N ILE A 25 -5.60 4.22 -9.45
CA ILE A 25 -5.73 5.10 -8.27
C ILE A 25 -4.35 5.48 -7.73
N CYS A 26 -3.46 4.50 -7.56
CA CYS A 26 -2.09 4.72 -7.10
C CYS A 26 -1.31 5.66 -8.04
N ILE A 27 -1.39 5.44 -9.36
CA ILE A 27 -0.77 6.33 -10.36
C ILE A 27 -1.31 7.75 -10.23
N PHE A 28 -2.63 7.92 -10.10
CA PHE A 28 -3.22 9.25 -9.98
C PHE A 28 -2.82 9.95 -8.67
N ILE A 29 -2.75 9.21 -7.56
CA ILE A 29 -2.20 9.72 -6.28
C ILE A 29 -0.76 10.18 -6.49
N VAL A 30 0.08 9.40 -7.15
CA VAL A 30 1.49 9.74 -7.41
C VAL A 30 1.58 11.04 -8.23
N LEU A 31 0.82 11.16 -9.30
CA LEU A 31 0.81 12.34 -10.19
C LEU A 31 0.31 13.59 -9.46
N ARG A 32 -0.78 13.50 -8.69
CA ARG A 32 -1.33 14.63 -7.93
C ARG A 32 -0.41 15.07 -6.81
N THR A 33 0.16 14.11 -6.08
CA THR A 33 1.10 14.38 -4.99
C THR A 33 2.39 15.02 -5.51
N ASN A 34 2.84 14.68 -6.72
CA ASN A 34 3.99 15.34 -7.35
C ASN A 34 3.76 16.84 -7.58
N ARG A 35 2.54 17.23 -7.96
CA ARG A 35 2.17 18.65 -8.07
C ARG A 35 2.17 19.33 -6.70
N LEU A 36 1.62 18.66 -5.68
CA LEU A 36 1.62 19.18 -4.30
C LEU A 36 3.04 19.38 -3.77
N PHE A 37 3.93 18.42 -4.01
CA PHE A 37 5.33 18.49 -3.60
C PHE A 37 6.07 19.69 -4.18
N LYS A 38 5.84 20.03 -5.46
CA LYS A 38 6.46 21.23 -6.07
C LYS A 38 6.04 22.53 -5.37
N ILE A 39 4.88 22.53 -4.72
CA ILE A 39 4.32 23.71 -4.03
C ILE A 39 4.68 23.70 -2.54
N SER A 40 4.63 22.53 -1.90
CA SER A 40 4.89 22.38 -0.46
C SER A 40 6.36 22.05 -0.22
N LYS A 41 7.08 22.87 0.57
CA LYS A 41 8.46 22.55 1.02
C LYS A 41 8.54 21.36 2.01
N HIS A 42 7.48 20.57 2.15
CA HIS A 42 7.33 19.55 3.20
C HIS A 42 7.76 18.17 2.67
N LYS A 43 8.95 17.70 3.08
CA LYS A 43 9.60 16.50 2.52
C LYS A 43 8.81 15.21 2.72
N GLY A 44 7.99 15.09 3.78
CA GLY A 44 7.16 13.90 4.03
C GLY A 44 6.25 13.49 2.86
N ILE A 45 5.78 14.47 2.06
CA ILE A 45 4.93 14.23 0.90
C ILE A 45 5.67 13.44 -0.20
N ARG A 46 6.99 13.57 -0.28
CA ARG A 46 7.83 12.79 -1.20
C ARG A 46 7.79 11.30 -0.86
N TYR A 47 7.84 10.97 0.42
CA TYR A 47 7.79 9.59 0.90
C TYR A 47 6.39 9.00 0.81
N PHE A 48 5.36 9.80 1.10
CA PHE A 48 3.97 9.43 0.85
C PHE A 48 3.76 9.07 -0.62
N ARG A 49 4.23 9.91 -1.56
CA ARG A 49 4.19 9.61 -2.99
C ARG A 49 4.88 8.29 -3.34
N ASN A 50 6.06 8.04 -2.77
CA ASN A 50 6.79 6.80 -3.05
C ASN A 50 6.05 5.57 -2.49
N ALA A 51 5.35 5.69 -1.36
CA ALA A 51 4.50 4.61 -0.84
C ALA A 51 3.45 4.16 -1.88
N PHE A 52 2.71 5.11 -2.46
CA PHE A 52 1.71 4.78 -3.50
C PHE A 52 2.33 4.32 -4.81
N PHE A 53 3.55 4.76 -5.13
CA PHE A 53 4.29 4.19 -6.25
C PHE A 53 4.57 2.70 -6.03
N PHE A 54 5.06 2.32 -4.85
CA PHE A 54 5.32 0.92 -4.50
C PHE A 54 4.04 0.09 -4.41
N TYR A 55 2.97 0.61 -3.81
CA TYR A 55 1.67 -0.05 -3.85
C TYR A 55 1.15 -0.25 -5.28
N GLY A 56 1.26 0.76 -6.13
CA GLY A 56 0.87 0.66 -7.54
C GLY A 56 1.61 -0.45 -8.29
N ILE A 57 2.92 -0.55 -8.09
CA ILE A 57 3.75 -1.63 -8.65
C ILE A 57 3.34 -2.99 -8.07
N ALA A 58 3.17 -3.10 -6.76
CA ALA A 58 2.78 -4.34 -6.10
C ALA A 58 1.47 -4.90 -6.70
N PHE A 59 0.42 -4.07 -6.77
CA PHE A 59 -0.86 -4.50 -7.33
C PHE A 59 -0.80 -4.77 -8.84
N PHE A 60 0.02 -4.04 -9.58
CA PHE A 60 0.26 -4.34 -10.99
C PHE A 60 0.89 -5.73 -11.17
N ILE A 61 1.92 -6.05 -10.38
CA ILE A 61 2.58 -7.36 -10.41
C ILE A 61 1.59 -8.47 -10.00
N LYS A 62 0.88 -8.29 -8.89
CA LYS A 62 -0.05 -9.30 -8.34
C LYS A 62 -1.22 -9.61 -9.25
N TYR A 63 -1.81 -8.61 -9.90
CA TYR A 63 -3.07 -8.82 -10.62
C TYR A 63 -2.92 -8.82 -12.13
N ILE A 64 -1.93 -8.13 -12.69
CA ILE A 64 -1.72 -8.13 -14.14
C ILE A 64 -0.71 -9.19 -14.52
N ILE A 65 0.49 -9.15 -13.92
CA ILE A 65 1.56 -10.07 -14.29
C ILE A 65 1.20 -11.50 -13.89
N GLU A 66 0.76 -11.75 -12.65
CA GLU A 66 0.37 -13.09 -12.20
C GLU A 66 -0.74 -13.70 -13.06
N SER A 67 -1.78 -12.94 -13.40
CA SER A 67 -2.88 -13.43 -14.24
C SER A 67 -2.42 -13.74 -15.66
N ILE A 68 -1.53 -12.94 -16.26
CA ILE A 68 -0.94 -13.25 -17.58
C ILE A 68 -0.09 -14.52 -17.48
N THR A 69 0.75 -14.64 -16.45
CA THR A 69 1.60 -15.80 -16.22
C THR A 69 0.78 -17.08 -16.01
N PHE A 70 -0.37 -16.97 -15.34
CA PHE A 70 -1.32 -18.06 -15.16
C PHE A 70 -1.97 -18.49 -16.49
N ILE A 71 -2.39 -17.53 -17.32
CA ILE A 71 -2.99 -17.81 -18.66
C ILE A 71 -1.96 -18.47 -19.59
N LEU A 72 -0.69 -18.11 -19.48
CA LEU A 72 0.40 -18.65 -20.31
C LEU A 72 0.95 -19.99 -19.80
N GLU A 73 0.34 -20.59 -18.76
CA GLU A 73 0.78 -21.86 -18.16
C GLU A 73 2.28 -21.89 -17.81
N SER A 74 2.80 -20.75 -17.35
CA SER A 74 4.22 -20.61 -17.02
C SER A 74 4.63 -21.47 -15.82
N SER A 75 5.94 -21.70 -15.68
CA SER A 75 6.50 -22.55 -14.63
C SER A 75 6.16 -22.05 -13.21
N SER A 76 6.06 -22.98 -12.26
CA SER A 76 5.84 -22.69 -10.84
C SER A 76 6.87 -21.72 -10.25
N ILE A 77 8.11 -21.77 -10.74
CA ILE A 77 9.20 -20.86 -10.35
C ILE A 77 8.84 -19.39 -10.67
N SER A 78 8.21 -19.14 -11.82
CA SER A 78 7.82 -17.78 -12.20
C SER A 78 6.76 -17.20 -11.25
N LEU A 79 5.79 -18.01 -10.81
CA LEU A 79 4.76 -17.61 -9.85
C LEU A 79 5.36 -17.28 -8.48
N LEU A 80 6.34 -18.07 -8.01
CA LEU A 80 7.06 -17.80 -6.76
C LEU A 80 7.80 -16.46 -6.81
N ILE A 81 8.49 -16.16 -7.91
CA ILE A 81 9.20 -14.88 -8.09
C ILE A 81 8.20 -13.71 -8.11
N ILE A 82 7.08 -13.85 -8.81
CA ILE A 82 6.02 -12.83 -8.85
C ILE A 82 5.46 -12.58 -7.45
N SER A 83 5.22 -13.63 -6.67
CA SER A 83 4.77 -13.52 -5.28
C SER A 83 5.77 -12.77 -4.40
N ALA A 84 7.05 -13.13 -4.47
CA ALA A 84 8.09 -12.45 -3.68
C ALA A 84 8.25 -10.97 -4.07
N LEU A 85 8.17 -10.65 -5.37
CA LEU A 85 8.21 -9.26 -5.84
C LEU A 85 6.99 -8.47 -5.35
N PHE A 86 5.80 -9.06 -5.44
CA PHE A 86 4.58 -8.45 -4.89
C PHE A 86 4.74 -8.10 -3.41
N GLU A 87 5.15 -9.09 -2.59
CA GLU A 87 5.34 -8.92 -1.15
C GLU A 87 6.37 -7.84 -0.85
N PHE A 88 7.53 -7.88 -1.50
CA PHE A 88 8.58 -6.88 -1.34
C PHE A 88 8.05 -5.46 -1.59
N PHE A 89 7.36 -5.23 -2.71
CA PHE A 89 6.84 -3.91 -3.04
C PHE A 89 5.69 -3.47 -2.11
N LEU A 90 4.86 -4.41 -1.66
CA LEU A 90 3.79 -4.15 -0.70
C LEU A 90 4.36 -3.73 0.67
N ILE A 91 5.40 -4.43 1.13
CA ILE A 91 6.15 -4.12 2.36
C ILE A 91 6.81 -2.75 2.26
N MET A 92 7.49 -2.47 1.16
CA MET A 92 8.07 -1.15 0.92
C MET A 92 7.03 -0.04 0.89
N GLY A 93 5.85 -0.28 0.31
CA GLY A 93 4.72 0.66 0.37
C GLY A 93 4.36 1.05 1.80
N GLY A 94 4.23 0.06 2.69
CA GLY A 94 3.98 0.28 4.12
C GLY A 94 5.10 1.07 4.81
N PHE A 95 6.35 0.67 4.62
CA PHE A 95 7.49 1.36 5.23
C PHE A 95 7.63 2.81 4.77
N PHE A 96 7.44 3.10 3.48
CA PHE A 96 7.47 4.48 2.99
C PHE A 96 6.33 5.32 3.56
N LEU A 97 5.16 4.72 3.77
CA LEU A 97 4.02 5.39 4.40
C LEU A 97 4.34 5.73 5.87
N LEU A 98 4.92 4.81 6.63
CA LEU A 98 5.38 5.04 7.99
C LEU A 98 6.50 6.10 8.04
N TYR A 99 7.47 6.03 7.13
CA TYR A 99 8.54 7.01 7.03
C TYR A 99 8.01 8.41 6.71
N SER A 100 6.95 8.50 5.90
CA SER A 100 6.30 9.78 5.60
C SER A 100 5.70 10.47 6.83
N LEU A 101 5.40 9.72 7.90
CA LEU A 101 5.00 10.27 9.20
C LEU A 101 6.21 10.66 10.05
N LEU A 102 7.26 9.84 10.03
CA LEU A 102 8.44 10.00 10.88
C LEU A 102 9.49 10.98 10.33
N TRP A 103 9.34 11.44 9.09
CA TRP A 103 10.36 12.23 8.39
C TRP A 103 10.87 13.43 9.19
N LYS A 104 10.02 14.13 9.96
CA LYS A 104 10.43 15.29 10.79
C LYS A 104 11.39 14.93 11.92
N LYS A 105 11.27 13.69 12.43
CA LYS A 105 12.11 13.18 13.52
C LYS A 105 13.42 12.60 12.99
N ILE A 106 13.38 12.01 11.78
CA ILE A 106 14.50 11.26 11.22
C ILE A 106 15.40 12.13 10.33
N GLU A 107 14.84 13.01 9.52
CA GLU A 107 15.63 13.86 8.62
C GLU A 107 16.05 15.16 9.30
N THR A 108 17.35 15.45 9.24
CA THR A 108 17.88 16.74 9.68
C THR A 108 17.77 17.79 8.56
N LYS A 109 17.72 19.07 8.92
CA LYS A 109 17.54 20.18 7.95
C LYS A 109 18.67 20.26 6.90
N ASN A 110 19.87 19.78 7.26
CA ASN A 110 21.07 19.94 6.44
C ASN A 110 21.32 18.78 5.46
N GLU A 111 20.54 17.70 5.53
CA GLU A 111 20.68 16.57 4.63
C GLU A 111 20.12 16.88 3.23
N LYS A 112 21.02 17.02 2.25
CA LYS A 112 20.72 17.17 0.82
C LYS A 112 20.86 15.83 0.10
N TYR A 113 19.79 15.04 0.09
CA TYR A 113 19.73 13.83 -0.74
C TYR A 113 19.22 14.15 -2.15
N THR A 114 19.95 13.70 -3.18
CA THR A 114 19.56 13.83 -4.59
C THR A 114 18.27 13.04 -4.87
N SER A 115 18.17 11.81 -4.36
CA SER A 115 17.00 10.93 -4.52
C SER A 115 16.38 10.52 -3.17
N SER A 116 15.05 10.51 -3.09
CA SER A 116 14.30 9.98 -1.94
C SER A 116 14.20 8.47 -1.95
N LEU A 117 14.49 7.84 -3.09
CA LEU A 117 14.45 6.39 -3.18
C LEU A 117 15.74 5.79 -2.62
N MET A 118 16.87 6.45 -2.85
CA MET A 118 18.21 5.97 -2.48
C MET A 118 18.79 6.76 -1.30
N ASN A 119 18.03 6.87 -0.21
CA ASN A 119 18.54 7.45 1.04
C ASN A 119 19.14 6.32 1.90
N PRO A 120 20.36 6.46 2.46
CA PRO A 120 20.94 5.44 3.35
C PRO A 120 20.06 5.11 4.56
N LYS A 121 19.21 6.03 5.03
CA LYS A 121 18.26 5.71 6.12
C LYS A 121 17.14 4.78 5.67
N ILE A 122 16.82 4.77 4.38
CA ILE A 122 15.77 3.95 3.77
C ILE A 122 16.32 2.60 3.33
N SER A 123 17.64 2.46 3.13
CA SER A 123 18.26 1.16 2.80
C SER A 123 17.97 0.09 3.86
N VAL A 124 17.83 0.48 5.12
CA VAL A 124 17.39 -0.40 6.21
C VAL A 124 16.02 -0.99 5.90
N PHE A 125 15.05 -0.19 5.43
CA PHE A 125 13.73 -0.69 5.05
C PHE A 125 13.77 -1.60 3.83
N TYR A 126 14.64 -1.30 2.85
CA TYR A 126 14.86 -2.21 1.72
C TYR A 126 15.38 -3.57 2.18
N MET A 127 16.39 -3.59 3.06
CA MET A 127 16.92 -4.85 3.60
C MET A 127 15.86 -5.60 4.41
N MET A 128 15.10 -4.91 5.27
CA MET A 128 14.00 -5.52 6.02
C MET A 128 12.93 -6.11 5.10
N ALA A 129 12.51 -5.38 4.06
CA ALA A 129 11.50 -5.85 3.11
C ALA A 129 11.98 -7.07 2.33
N ILE A 130 13.26 -7.09 1.90
CA ILE A 130 13.86 -8.26 1.25
C ILE A 130 13.86 -9.46 2.20
N ILE A 131 14.36 -9.29 3.43
CA ILE A 131 14.41 -10.37 4.42
C ILE A 131 13.01 -10.94 4.66
N ILE A 132 12.00 -10.08 4.87
CA ILE A 132 10.62 -10.51 5.10
C ILE A 132 10.08 -11.28 3.88
N SER A 133 10.26 -10.77 2.66
CA SER A 133 9.82 -11.46 1.44
C SER A 133 10.51 -12.82 1.22
N VAL A 134 11.79 -12.93 1.59
CA VAL A 134 12.53 -14.20 1.52
C VAL A 134 12.02 -15.19 2.55
N LEU A 135 11.71 -14.73 3.78
CA LEU A 135 11.13 -15.59 4.83
C LEU A 135 9.76 -16.13 4.43
N ASP A 136 8.91 -15.31 3.81
CA ASP A 136 7.61 -15.75 3.29
C ASP A 136 7.75 -16.76 2.14
N LEU A 137 8.71 -16.52 1.24
CA LEU A 137 9.03 -17.47 0.17
C LEU A 137 9.51 -18.83 0.71
N ILE A 138 10.35 -18.85 1.76
CA ILE A 138 10.81 -20.09 2.41
C ILE A 138 9.64 -20.82 3.08
N ASN A 139 8.74 -20.08 3.75
CA ASN A 139 7.59 -20.66 4.43
C ASN A 139 6.42 -21.00 3.49
N LEU A 140 6.50 -20.64 2.21
CA LEU A 140 5.41 -20.79 1.23
C LEU A 140 4.09 -20.22 1.75
N SER A 141 4.16 -19.12 2.49
CA SER A 141 3.02 -18.47 3.15
C SER A 141 3.21 -16.95 3.14
N HIS A 142 2.13 -16.19 3.29
CA HIS A 142 2.20 -14.72 3.38
C HIS A 142 2.24 -14.20 4.83
N PHE A 143 2.69 -15.03 5.77
CA PHE A 143 2.54 -14.76 7.20
C PHE A 143 3.32 -13.52 7.65
N TYR A 144 4.60 -13.42 7.28
CA TYR A 144 5.46 -12.32 7.71
C TYR A 144 5.11 -11.02 7.02
N MET A 145 4.65 -11.06 5.76
CA MET A 145 4.09 -9.91 5.05
C MET A 145 2.90 -9.35 5.84
N PHE A 146 1.92 -10.18 6.22
CA PHE A 146 0.77 -9.72 7.01
C PHE A 146 1.21 -9.16 8.37
N LEU A 147 2.05 -9.88 9.10
CA LEU A 147 2.56 -9.43 10.40
C LEU A 147 3.27 -8.07 10.28
N SER A 148 4.09 -7.89 9.26
CA SER A 148 4.81 -6.64 8.99
C SER A 148 3.85 -5.49 8.68
N GLN A 149 2.84 -5.70 7.82
CA GLN A 149 1.86 -4.67 7.50
C GLN A 149 1.04 -4.27 8.73
N ILE A 150 0.53 -5.24 9.48
CA ILE A 150 -0.20 -5.00 10.73
C ILE A 150 0.66 -4.17 11.70
N THR A 151 1.93 -4.53 11.86
CA THR A 151 2.86 -3.82 12.75
C THR A 151 3.12 -2.39 12.27
N VAL A 152 3.41 -2.22 10.99
CA VAL A 152 3.66 -0.90 10.37
C VAL A 152 2.45 0.00 10.51
N PHE A 153 1.25 -0.50 10.21
CA PHE A 153 0.02 0.28 10.30
C PHE A 153 -0.45 0.52 11.72
N ALA A 154 -0.15 -0.38 12.68
CA ALA A 154 -0.35 -0.11 14.10
C ALA A 154 0.49 1.09 14.55
N ILE A 155 1.80 1.07 14.26
CA ILE A 155 2.72 2.16 14.60
C ILE A 155 2.32 3.46 13.89
N ALA A 156 1.98 3.38 12.60
CA ALA A 156 1.54 4.55 11.83
C ALA A 156 0.24 5.14 12.39
N SER A 157 -0.70 4.29 12.84
CA SER A 157 -1.95 4.73 13.50
C SER A 157 -1.66 5.42 14.83
N LEU A 158 -0.75 4.89 15.65
CA LEU A 158 -0.35 5.52 16.91
C LEU A 158 0.32 6.89 16.68
N ILE A 159 1.25 6.98 15.74
CA ILE A 159 1.93 8.25 15.42
C ILE A 159 0.94 9.28 14.85
N SER A 160 0.05 8.84 13.95
CA SER A 160 -0.96 9.73 13.37
C SER A 160 -2.00 10.18 14.39
N PHE A 161 -2.35 9.34 15.38
CA PHE A 161 -3.17 9.73 16.52
C PHE A 161 -2.54 10.84 17.35
N VAL A 162 -1.27 10.68 17.74
CA VAL A 162 -0.52 11.71 18.49
C VAL A 162 -0.43 13.01 17.68
N ASN A 163 -0.14 12.93 16.39
CA ASN A 163 -0.09 14.11 15.52
C ASN A 163 -1.45 14.79 15.38
N TYR A 164 -2.54 14.02 15.32
CA TYR A 164 -3.90 14.53 15.27
C TYR A 164 -4.27 15.26 16.57
N PHE A 165 -4.01 14.65 17.72
CA PHE A 165 -4.34 15.23 19.02
C PHE A 165 -3.58 16.54 19.31
N ASN A 166 -2.32 16.62 18.89
CA ASN A 166 -1.50 17.83 19.07
C ASN A 166 -1.89 18.98 18.13
N HIS A 167 -2.58 18.71 17.01
CA HIS A 167 -2.94 19.70 15.99
C HIS A 167 -4.34 19.44 15.39
N PRO A 168 -5.41 19.48 16.21
CA PRO A 168 -6.76 19.10 15.78
C PRO A 168 -7.35 20.03 14.70
N GLU A 169 -6.82 21.24 14.55
CA GLU A 169 -7.22 22.22 13.53
C GLU A 169 -6.87 21.78 12.10
N LYS A 170 -5.87 20.90 11.93
CA LYS A 170 -5.38 20.50 10.60
C LYS A 170 -6.24 19.38 10.02
N LYS A 171 -7.19 19.74 9.15
CA LYS A 171 -8.09 18.79 8.44
C LYS A 171 -7.35 17.63 7.76
N PHE A 172 -6.12 17.86 7.25
CA PHE A 172 -5.31 16.81 6.64
C PHE A 172 -4.93 15.71 7.64
N LEU A 173 -4.55 16.07 8.87
CA LEU A 173 -4.15 15.09 9.89
C LEU A 173 -5.31 14.21 10.32
N LYS A 174 -6.53 14.77 10.40
CA LYS A 174 -7.76 14.00 10.66
C LYS A 174 -7.98 12.91 9.62
N LEU A 175 -7.95 13.29 8.34
CA LEU A 175 -8.14 12.34 7.24
C LEU A 175 -7.01 11.32 7.18
N TYR A 176 -5.78 11.76 7.40
CA TYR A 176 -4.61 10.88 7.42
C TYR A 176 -4.71 9.84 8.53
N PHE A 177 -5.07 10.25 9.76
CA PHE A 177 -5.30 9.36 10.89
C PHE A 177 -6.40 8.33 10.57
N ALA A 178 -7.55 8.78 10.07
CA ALA A 178 -8.63 7.88 9.66
C ALA A 178 -8.17 6.85 8.61
N ALA A 179 -7.38 7.30 7.62
CA ALA A 179 -6.83 6.40 6.61
C ALA A 179 -5.85 5.38 7.20
N MET A 180 -4.97 5.76 8.14
CA MET A 180 -4.07 4.80 8.82
C MET A 180 -4.85 3.74 9.60
N VAL A 181 -5.88 4.15 10.35
CA VAL A 181 -6.71 3.23 11.15
C VAL A 181 -7.50 2.28 10.25
N LEU A 182 -8.10 2.79 9.18
CA LEU A 182 -8.81 1.95 8.20
C LEU A 182 -7.87 0.94 7.54
N SER A 183 -6.67 1.36 7.15
CA SER A 183 -5.64 0.44 6.63
C SER A 183 -5.24 -0.61 7.67
N PHE A 184 -5.06 -0.23 8.93
CA PHE A 184 -4.74 -1.17 10.01
C PHE A 184 -5.81 -2.25 10.18
N ILE A 185 -7.08 -1.85 10.31
CA ILE A 185 -8.21 -2.77 10.41
C ILE A 185 -8.25 -3.70 9.20
N THR A 186 -8.01 -3.16 8.01
CA THR A 186 -8.07 -3.95 6.78
C THR A 186 -6.96 -4.97 6.68
N TRP A 187 -5.75 -4.67 7.16
CA TRP A 187 -4.69 -5.66 7.22
C TRP A 187 -4.98 -6.78 8.21
N ILE A 188 -5.65 -6.49 9.33
CA ILE A 188 -6.15 -7.52 10.25
C ILE A 188 -7.20 -8.39 9.54
N LEU A 189 -8.16 -7.79 8.85
CA LEU A 189 -9.20 -8.53 8.11
C LEU A 189 -8.60 -9.39 6.99
N ASN A 190 -7.60 -8.88 6.27
CA ASN A 190 -6.91 -9.63 5.23
C ASN A 190 -6.15 -10.84 5.81
N ALA A 191 -5.44 -10.65 6.93
CA ALA A 191 -4.76 -11.74 7.61
C ALA A 191 -5.75 -12.78 8.14
N PHE A 192 -6.86 -12.34 8.74
CA PHE A 192 -7.91 -13.23 9.22
C PHE A 192 -8.52 -14.05 8.08
N SER A 193 -8.80 -13.40 6.94
CA SER A 193 -9.28 -14.09 5.74
C SER A 193 -8.30 -15.11 5.18
N ALA A 194 -7.01 -14.79 5.18
CA ALA A 194 -5.98 -15.69 4.68
C ALA A 194 -5.87 -16.94 5.56
N PHE A 195 -5.81 -16.77 6.89
CA PHE A 195 -5.53 -17.87 7.82
C PHE A 195 -6.75 -18.71 8.18
N TYR A 196 -7.92 -18.10 8.37
CA TYR A 196 -9.09 -18.82 8.87
C TYR A 196 -10.05 -19.28 7.77
N PHE A 197 -10.10 -18.56 6.66
CA PHE A 197 -11.05 -18.85 5.58
C PHE A 197 -10.40 -19.41 4.32
N GLY A 198 -9.08 -19.61 4.31
CA GLY A 198 -8.36 -20.19 3.18
C GLY A 198 -8.60 -19.46 1.87
N TRP A 199 -8.81 -18.14 1.94
CA TRP A 199 -9.18 -17.31 0.79
C TRP A 199 -10.50 -17.73 0.11
N ASP A 200 -11.54 -18.03 0.90
CA ASP A 200 -12.90 -18.22 0.38
C ASP A 200 -13.30 -17.08 -0.58
N GLN A 201 -13.86 -17.46 -1.73
CA GLN A 201 -14.07 -16.52 -2.85
C GLN A 201 -15.02 -15.38 -2.49
N GLY A 202 -16.04 -15.64 -1.67
CA GLY A 202 -16.98 -14.61 -1.23
C GLY A 202 -16.28 -13.57 -0.36
N ILE A 203 -15.41 -14.03 0.54
CA ILE A 203 -14.64 -13.16 1.45
C ILE A 203 -13.57 -12.38 0.67
N MET A 204 -12.93 -12.99 -0.34
CA MET A 204 -11.94 -12.30 -1.18
C MET A 204 -12.51 -11.05 -1.86
N ILE A 205 -13.75 -11.13 -2.37
CA ILE A 205 -14.37 -9.99 -3.06
C ILE A 205 -14.64 -8.85 -2.10
N ASN A 206 -15.16 -9.16 -0.92
CA ASN A 206 -15.37 -8.16 0.12
C ASN A 206 -14.05 -7.45 0.47
N ILE A 207 -12.95 -8.21 0.55
CA ILE A 207 -11.61 -7.65 0.76
C ILE A 207 -11.17 -6.74 -0.38
N TYR A 208 -11.37 -7.14 -1.65
CA TYR A 208 -11.01 -6.30 -2.80
C TYR A 208 -11.81 -5.00 -2.82
N VAL A 209 -13.10 -5.05 -2.49
CA VAL A 209 -13.96 -3.88 -2.37
C VAL A 209 -13.46 -2.97 -1.24
N ILE A 210 -13.18 -3.52 -0.05
CA ILE A 210 -12.66 -2.76 1.09
C ILE A 210 -11.32 -2.09 0.74
N ASN A 211 -10.37 -2.83 0.16
CA ASN A 211 -9.08 -2.29 -0.27
C ASN A 211 -9.29 -1.14 -1.27
N THR A 212 -10.17 -1.31 -2.25
CA THR A 212 -10.49 -0.26 -3.24
C THR A 212 -11.05 0.99 -2.57
N ILE A 213 -11.97 0.84 -1.61
CA ILE A 213 -12.53 1.96 -0.83
C ILE A 213 -11.42 2.71 -0.09
N ILE A 214 -10.46 2.01 0.53
CA ILE A 214 -9.35 2.66 1.24
C ILE A 214 -8.47 3.47 0.29
N PHE A 215 -8.11 2.91 -0.86
CA PHE A 215 -7.35 3.66 -1.87
C PHE A 215 -8.14 4.87 -2.40
N LEU A 216 -9.46 4.76 -2.53
CA LEU A 216 -10.33 5.89 -2.84
C LEU A 216 -10.35 6.95 -1.72
N VAL A 217 -10.34 6.56 -0.45
CA VAL A 217 -10.23 7.49 0.70
C VAL A 217 -8.91 8.26 0.65
N PHE A 218 -7.79 7.58 0.36
CA PHE A 218 -6.50 8.25 0.16
C PHE A 218 -6.55 9.21 -1.02
N LEU A 219 -7.11 8.77 -2.16
CA LEU A 219 -7.27 9.60 -3.34
C LEU A 219 -8.11 10.85 -3.06
N TYR A 220 -9.27 10.68 -2.40
CA TYR A 220 -10.13 11.78 -1.98
C TYR A 220 -9.37 12.78 -1.11
N GLY A 221 -8.59 12.28 -0.15
CA GLY A 221 -7.69 13.12 0.66
C GLY A 221 -6.75 13.94 -0.22
N VAL A 222 -5.98 13.28 -1.08
CA VAL A 222 -5.00 13.94 -1.95
C VAL A 222 -5.66 14.96 -2.87
N VAL A 223 -6.79 14.64 -3.48
CA VAL A 223 -7.52 15.57 -4.37
C VAL A 223 -8.03 16.78 -3.61
N LYS A 224 -8.72 16.57 -2.48
CA LYS A 224 -9.30 17.65 -1.66
C LYS A 224 -8.26 18.66 -1.18
N PHE A 225 -7.06 18.20 -0.81
CA PHE A 225 -5.99 19.08 -0.35
C PHE A 225 -5.11 19.64 -1.48
N THR A 226 -5.21 19.10 -2.70
CA THR A 226 -4.55 19.68 -3.89
C THR A 226 -5.42 20.68 -4.65
N SER A 227 -6.75 20.59 -4.56
CA SER A 227 -7.67 21.43 -5.32
C SER A 227 -8.00 22.78 -4.66
N LEU A 228 -7.58 23.02 -3.42
CA LEU A 228 -7.82 24.30 -2.74
C LEU A 228 -6.97 25.39 -3.40
N PRO A 229 -7.59 26.46 -3.95
CA PRO A 229 -6.86 27.54 -4.58
C PRO A 229 -6.01 28.27 -3.53
N LYS A 230 -4.79 28.63 -3.93
CA LYS A 230 -3.92 29.53 -3.15
C LYS A 230 -4.69 30.84 -2.94
N ARG A 231 -5.08 31.14 -1.71
CA ARG A 231 -5.29 32.51 -1.25
C ARG A 231 -3.96 33.03 -0.73
#